data_AF-A0A3A1UST9-F1
#
_entry.id   AF-A0A3A1UST9-F1
#
_cell.length_a   1.000
_cell.length_b   1.000
_cell.length_c   1.000
_cell.angle_alpha   90.00
_cell.angle_beta   90.00
_cell.angle_gamma   90.00
#
_symmetry.space_group_name_H-M   'P 1'
#
loop_
_entity.id
_entity.type
_entity.pdbx_description
1 polymer ?
#
loop_
_entity_poly.entity_id
_entity_poly.type
_entity_poly.pdbx_seq_one_letter_code
_entity_poly.pdbx_strand_id
1 'polypeptide(L)'
;MRNPVQWFRELFPRKIQFRLTCYFLLILLPLVIVSLFAVERSRIILHDQAVERSEAVLGSAMDYIDLTLQNVEEISTLIATDPAFIDLLAASGEELSPKSIVEFSRLLEELSNVNSINHIVSQISLYHQPSHMMISTHYGGRRLASPEQQQWLENTAITSGTEITYVLAEDPIAGDETFGDLVHTDSVSLMRTMDLYNTKRRADIVIITLDESKLTRLMKSLLPSPSATIYLYSDYGKLIAGTGNQEGTDHILAYGDSVPGSTKTTDGKITVSIDSPYSKWRLTLVQPVKELYAQTDQLQLYTVGIIVISVLLAIGISWIVYIGIASPVDKLYKGMKRLGTGNMNVQLPNKRQDELGYLTEAFNRMVVNQRRLIEEHYEQQLRLAKTELNFLQSQINPHFLYNTLDSINWTAKNYEADEISEMVLNLSRFFRLSLNKGKEVFTIDESISHLHYYIRIQQIRFLDSFTVQYNIQEESRSVPIMKLLLQPLVENAILHGMEGKTEGGMLMISSWIEKGETVHIEVRDNGDGMSEERVSYIRQELERLSRSDYDLFSLEEEYKDLFGLRNVVTRLKLYYGEGAGLAIGSVKGEGTSVIVTLPLARCKEGFRAPERQTWDKGERSA
;
A
#
# COMPACT_ATOMS: atom_id res chain seq x y z
N MET A 1 0.95 14.68 -13.17
CA MET A 1 1.38 13.88 -12.00
C MET A 1 0.44 14.18 -10.85
N ARG A 2 -0.27 13.19 -10.30
CA ARG A 2 -1.17 13.40 -9.14
C ARG A 2 -0.33 13.81 -7.93
N ASN A 3 -0.80 14.82 -7.19
CA ASN A 3 -0.13 15.29 -5.99
C ASN A 3 -0.06 14.12 -4.97
N PRO A 4 1.14 13.71 -4.51
CA PRO A 4 1.30 12.53 -3.64
C PRO A 4 0.49 12.66 -2.34
N VAL A 5 0.28 13.87 -1.85
CA VAL A 5 -0.53 14.15 -0.66
C VAL A 5 -2.01 13.85 -0.89
N GLN A 6 -2.55 14.22 -2.06
CA GLN A 6 -3.95 13.91 -2.42
C GLN A 6 -4.16 12.41 -2.64
N TRP A 7 -3.20 11.75 -3.30
CA TRP A 7 -3.22 10.30 -3.49
C TRP A 7 -3.22 9.54 -2.15
N PHE A 8 -2.39 9.98 -1.20
CA PHE A 8 -2.32 9.38 0.13
C PHE A 8 -3.62 9.58 0.93
N ARG A 9 -4.20 10.79 0.87
CA ARG A 9 -5.45 11.15 1.55
C ARG A 9 -6.66 10.37 1.03
N GLU A 10 -6.67 9.96 -0.24
CA GLU A 10 -7.72 9.13 -0.83
C GLU A 10 -7.61 7.63 -0.45
N LEU A 11 -6.40 7.08 -0.39
CA LEU A 11 -6.17 5.64 -0.16
C LEU A 11 -6.22 5.24 1.31
N PHE A 12 -5.72 6.10 2.21
CA PHE A 12 -5.65 5.86 3.65
C PHE A 12 -7.00 5.51 4.32
N PRO A 13 -8.11 6.21 4.03
CA PRO A 13 -9.41 5.85 4.58
C PRO A 13 -10.04 4.63 3.90
N ARG A 14 -9.71 4.35 2.63
CA ARG A 14 -10.40 3.32 1.82
C ARG A 14 -9.86 1.90 1.99
N LYS A 15 -8.57 1.72 2.29
CA LYS A 15 -7.95 0.38 2.37
C LYS A 15 -7.32 0.15 3.75
N ILE A 16 -7.88 -0.80 4.51
CA ILE A 16 -7.38 -1.18 5.84
C ILE A 16 -5.92 -1.65 5.78
N GLN A 17 -5.54 -2.41 4.74
CA GLN A 17 -4.16 -2.87 4.54
C GLN A 17 -3.17 -1.70 4.48
N PHE A 18 -3.47 -0.69 3.65
CA PHE A 18 -2.59 0.47 3.48
C PHE A 18 -2.44 1.24 4.80
N ARG A 19 -3.53 1.37 5.56
CA ARG A 19 -3.52 2.01 6.86
C ARG A 19 -2.63 1.28 7.87
N LEU A 20 -2.76 -0.05 7.94
CA LEU A 20 -1.92 -0.90 8.80
C LEU A 20 -0.44 -0.78 8.44
N THR A 21 -0.09 -0.87 7.15
CA THR A 21 1.30 -0.69 6.71
C THR A 21 1.86 0.67 7.11
N CYS A 22 1.06 1.74 6.99
CA CYS A 22 1.47 3.06 7.42
C CYS A 22 1.70 3.15 8.94
N TYR A 23 0.86 2.52 9.77
CA TYR A 23 1.07 2.50 11.22
C TYR A 23 2.35 1.76 11.61
N PHE A 24 2.62 0.59 11.01
CA PHE A 24 3.86 -0.14 11.29
C PHE A 24 5.10 0.64 10.85
N LEU A 25 5.06 1.29 9.68
CA LEU A 25 6.16 2.15 9.22
C LEU A 25 6.34 3.39 10.10
N LEU A 26 5.24 3.98 10.58
CA LEU A 26 5.27 5.13 11.49
C LEU A 26 5.90 4.76 12.84
N ILE A 27 5.67 3.54 13.33
CA ILE A 27 6.32 3.02 14.55
C ILE A 27 7.82 2.82 14.35
N LEU A 28 8.26 2.44 13.14
CA LEU A 28 9.69 2.28 12.83
C LEU A 28 10.42 3.63 12.65
N LEU A 29 9.72 4.69 12.28
CA LEU A 29 10.33 5.97 11.93
C LEU A 29 11.19 6.58 13.06
N PRO A 30 10.74 6.63 14.34
CA PRO A 30 11.59 7.07 15.44
C PRO A 30 12.86 6.22 15.62
N LEU A 31 12.76 4.90 15.44
CA LEU A 31 13.91 3.98 15.55
C LEU A 31 14.94 4.27 14.46
N VAL A 32 14.48 4.50 13.23
CA VAL A 32 15.34 4.87 12.10
C VAL A 32 16.02 6.21 12.36
N ILE A 33 15.26 7.22 12.80
CA ILE A 33 15.79 8.55 13.12
C ILE A 33 16.86 8.47 14.21
N VAL A 34 16.58 7.76 15.31
CA VAL A 34 17.54 7.59 16.41
C VAL A 34 18.79 6.85 15.94
N SER A 35 18.64 5.81 15.11
CA SER A 35 19.78 5.04 14.58
C SER A 35 20.66 5.90 13.67
N LEU A 36 20.05 6.67 12.76
CA LEU A 36 20.78 7.59 11.88
C LEU A 36 21.46 8.72 12.68
N PHE A 37 20.76 9.28 13.66
CA PHE A 37 21.31 10.29 14.56
C PHE A 37 22.50 9.75 15.38
N ALA A 38 22.42 8.51 15.87
CA ALA A 38 23.49 7.87 16.62
C ALA A 38 24.75 7.66 15.77
N VAL A 39 24.60 7.22 14.52
CA VAL A 39 25.74 7.06 13.59
C VAL A 39 26.39 8.41 13.31
N GLU A 40 25.60 9.46 13.04
CA GLU A 40 26.13 10.81 12.80
C GLU A 40 26.83 11.38 14.03
N ARG A 41 26.22 11.23 15.21
CA ARG A 41 26.84 11.65 16.47
C ARG A 41 28.13 10.89 16.77
N SER A 42 28.19 9.60 16.47
CA SER A 42 29.41 8.81 16.64
C SER A 42 30.55 9.33 15.76
N ARG A 43 30.28 9.75 14.52
CA ARG A 43 31.30 10.33 13.63
C ARG A 43 31.85 11.65 14.14
N ILE A 44 30.98 12.53 14.65
CA ILE A 44 31.39 13.81 15.24
C ILE A 44 32.25 13.57 16.48
N ILE A 45 31.81 12.72 17.41
CA ILE A 45 32.56 12.43 18.63
C ILE A 45 33.93 11.83 18.32
N LEU A 46 34.00 10.90 17.36
CA LEU A 46 35.27 10.29 16.95
C LEU A 46 36.22 11.30 16.30
N HIS A 47 35.69 12.26 15.52
CA HIS A 47 36.47 13.35 14.96
C HIS A 47 37.08 14.22 16.05
N ASP A 48 36.26 14.70 16.97
CA ASP A 48 36.71 15.61 18.03
C ASP A 48 37.72 14.92 18.96
N GLN A 49 37.48 13.66 19.33
CA GLN A 49 38.43 12.86 20.12
C GLN A 49 39.76 12.61 19.39
N ALA A 50 39.73 12.41 18.07
CA ALA A 50 40.94 12.23 17.28
C ALA A 50 41.78 13.51 17.22
N VAL A 51 41.13 14.67 17.07
CA VAL A 51 41.78 15.98 17.11
C VAL A 51 42.42 16.24 18.47
N GLU A 52 41.64 16.15 19.56
CA GLU A 52 42.13 16.42 20.93
C GLU A 52 43.31 15.50 21.30
N ARG A 53 43.22 14.22 20.97
CA ARG A 53 44.31 13.26 21.20
C ARG A 53 45.55 13.60 20.37
N SER A 54 45.37 14.00 19.12
CA SER A 54 46.48 14.38 18.24
C SER A 54 47.16 15.65 18.74
N GLU A 55 46.39 16.66 19.18
CA GLU A 55 46.93 17.87 19.80
C GLU A 55 47.75 17.54 21.05
N ALA A 56 47.24 16.70 21.96
CA ALA A 56 47.98 16.31 23.15
C ALA A 56 49.30 15.59 22.84
N VAL A 57 49.30 14.68 21.86
CA VAL A 57 50.50 13.94 21.43
C VAL A 57 51.50 14.87 20.76
N LEU A 58 51.06 15.73 19.84
CA LEU A 58 51.92 16.71 19.18
C LEU A 58 52.48 17.73 20.17
N GLY A 59 51.71 18.15 21.17
CA GLY A 59 52.16 19.08 22.21
C GLY A 59 53.30 18.47 23.01
N SER A 60 53.12 17.23 23.48
CA SER A 60 54.17 16.49 24.18
C SER A 60 55.42 16.26 23.31
N ALA A 61 55.23 16.05 22.00
CA ALA A 61 56.34 15.92 21.05
C ALA A 61 57.10 17.23 20.86
N MET A 62 56.37 18.34 20.76
CA MET A 62 56.96 19.67 20.64
C MET A 62 57.73 20.05 21.91
N ASP A 63 57.17 19.79 23.09
CA ASP A 63 57.86 20.01 24.37
C ASP A 63 59.18 19.24 24.44
N TYR A 64 59.21 18.00 23.92
CA TYR A 64 60.43 17.20 23.85
C TYR A 64 61.45 17.77 22.84
N ILE A 65 61.00 18.23 21.68
CA ILE A 65 61.87 18.89 20.69
C ILE A 65 62.45 20.16 21.29
N ASP A 66 61.65 21.00 21.94
CA ASP A 66 62.09 22.24 22.57
C ASP A 66 63.10 21.98 23.69
N LEU A 67 62.83 21.01 24.57
CA LEU A 67 63.80 20.58 25.60
C LEU A 67 65.11 20.11 24.96
N THR A 68 65.03 19.41 23.83
CA THR A 68 66.21 18.93 23.12
C THR A 68 67.00 20.09 22.50
N LEU A 69 66.32 21.07 21.91
CA LEU A 69 66.95 22.28 21.39
C LEU A 69 67.59 23.12 22.50
N GLN A 70 66.92 23.24 23.65
CA GLN A 70 67.48 23.87 24.86
C GLN A 70 68.78 23.18 25.29
N ASN A 71 68.79 21.84 25.36
CA ASN A 71 70.00 21.10 25.70
C ASN A 71 71.14 21.34 24.69
N VAL A 72 70.84 21.46 23.40
CA VAL A 72 71.84 21.75 22.36
C VAL A 72 72.36 23.18 22.48
N GLU A 73 71.48 24.14 22.80
CA GLU A 73 71.85 25.53 23.09
C GLU A 73 72.75 25.63 24.33
N GLU A 74 72.45 24.88 25.40
CA GLU A 74 73.31 24.79 26.58
C GLU A 74 74.69 24.23 26.25
N ILE A 75 74.75 23.15 25.45
CA ILE A 75 76.03 22.60 24.95
C ILE A 75 76.79 23.64 24.12
N SER A 76 76.10 24.37 23.24
CA SER A 76 76.72 25.43 22.44
C SER A 76 77.31 26.53 23.33
N THR A 77 76.63 26.87 24.41
CA THR A 77 77.06 27.89 25.37
C THR A 77 78.27 27.41 26.16
N LEU A 78 78.28 26.15 26.59
CA LEU A 78 79.44 25.54 27.26
C LEU A 78 80.68 25.59 26.37
N ILE A 79 80.55 25.22 25.10
CA ILE A 79 81.67 25.26 24.14
C ILE A 79 82.10 26.70 23.84
N ALA A 80 81.15 27.59 23.56
CA ALA A 80 81.43 28.97 23.17
C ALA A 80 82.02 29.84 24.28
N THR A 81 81.89 29.42 25.53
CA THR A 81 82.38 30.15 26.72
C THR A 81 83.51 29.45 27.46
N ASP A 82 83.93 28.26 27.03
CA ASP A 82 85.03 27.53 27.65
C ASP A 82 86.34 28.31 27.46
N PRO A 83 87.03 28.71 28.54
CA PRO A 83 88.32 29.37 28.44
C PRO A 83 89.36 28.54 27.68
N ALA A 84 89.32 27.20 27.77
CA ALA A 84 90.27 26.34 27.08
C ALA A 84 90.10 26.41 25.55
N PHE A 85 88.86 26.44 25.05
CA PHE A 85 88.60 26.62 23.61
C PHE A 85 88.98 28.03 23.17
N ILE A 86 88.60 29.06 23.94
CA ILE A 86 88.86 30.48 23.59
C ILE A 86 90.36 30.77 23.56
N ASP A 87 91.11 30.38 24.59
CA ASP A 87 92.55 30.65 24.68
C ASP A 87 93.33 29.95 23.56
N LEU A 88 92.92 28.74 23.19
CA LEU A 88 93.54 27.97 22.11
C LEU A 88 93.30 28.61 20.74
N LEU A 89 92.06 29.04 20.46
CA LEU A 89 91.73 29.77 19.24
C LEU A 89 92.46 31.13 19.20
N ALA A 90 92.55 31.83 20.33
CA ALA A 90 93.28 33.09 20.41
C ALA A 90 94.79 32.94 20.17
N ALA A 91 95.39 31.85 20.68
CA ALA A 91 96.81 31.53 20.51
C ALA A 91 97.18 31.04 19.10
N SER A 92 96.19 30.58 18.33
CA SER A 92 96.38 30.11 16.95
C SER A 92 96.29 31.27 15.95
N GLY A 93 97.30 31.38 15.07
CA GLY A 93 97.36 32.41 14.02
C GLY A 93 96.84 31.94 12.66
N GLU A 94 97.22 32.62 11.58
CA GLU A 94 96.87 32.25 10.20
C GLU A 94 97.46 30.88 9.79
N GLU A 95 98.65 30.54 10.30
CA GLU A 95 99.26 29.22 10.14
C GLU A 95 99.19 28.42 11.45
N LEU A 96 98.66 27.20 11.38
CA LEU A 96 98.60 26.31 12.52
C LEU A 96 99.96 25.66 12.76
N SER A 97 100.53 25.90 13.94
CA SER A 97 101.76 25.22 14.34
C SER A 97 101.51 23.72 14.58
N PRO A 98 102.52 22.85 14.45
CA PRO A 98 102.39 21.43 14.82
C PRO A 98 101.90 21.22 16.26
N LYS A 99 102.20 22.16 17.16
CA LYS A 99 101.69 22.16 18.54
C LYS A 99 100.20 22.46 18.59
N SER A 100 99.75 23.46 17.82
CA SER A 100 98.33 23.81 17.68
C SER A 100 97.53 22.62 17.15
N ILE A 101 98.06 21.84 16.19
CA ILE A 101 97.38 20.66 15.65
C ILE A 101 97.15 19.58 16.72
N VAL A 102 98.13 19.33 17.60
CA VAL A 102 97.97 18.39 18.71
C VAL A 102 96.96 18.92 19.73
N GLU A 103 96.99 20.21 20.04
CA GLU A 103 96.02 20.84 20.93
C GLU A 103 94.59 20.78 20.33
N PHE A 104 94.42 20.99 19.02
CA PHE A 104 93.16 20.80 18.31
C PHE A 104 92.68 19.34 18.30
N SER A 105 93.59 18.36 18.27
CA SER A 105 93.19 16.95 18.38
C SER A 105 92.61 16.60 19.76
N ARG A 106 93.10 17.25 20.82
CA ARG A 106 92.54 17.14 22.16
C ARG A 106 91.18 17.81 22.27
N LEU A 107 91.00 18.96 21.62
CA LEU A 107 89.69 19.61 21.50
C LEU A 107 88.68 18.69 20.79
N LEU A 108 89.08 18.02 19.71
CA LEU A 108 88.24 17.04 19.03
C LEU A 108 87.82 15.89 19.94
N GLU A 109 88.71 15.40 20.81
CA GLU A 109 88.40 14.36 21.80
C GLU A 109 87.39 14.86 22.84
N GLU A 110 87.57 16.07 23.37
CA GLU A 110 86.63 16.68 24.32
C GLU A 110 85.26 16.94 23.68
N LEU A 111 85.21 17.47 22.45
CA LEU A 111 83.97 17.65 21.68
C LEU A 111 83.31 16.31 21.35
N SER A 112 84.09 15.27 21.03
CA SER A 112 83.57 13.93 20.75
C SER A 112 82.96 13.29 21.99
N ASN A 113 83.52 13.54 23.18
CA ASN A 113 82.95 13.07 24.45
C ASN A 113 81.61 13.74 24.74
N VAL A 114 81.49 15.05 24.48
CA VAL A 114 80.22 15.78 24.59
C VAL A 114 79.18 15.26 23.59
N ASN A 115 79.58 15.04 22.33
CA ASN A 115 78.72 14.48 21.29
C ASN A 115 78.21 13.07 21.66
N SER A 116 79.03 12.24 22.31
CA SER A 116 78.68 10.86 22.67
C SER A 116 77.58 10.77 23.75
N ILE A 117 77.38 11.83 24.54
CA ILE A 117 76.36 11.87 25.60
C ILE A 117 75.02 12.36 25.04
N ASN A 118 75.03 13.22 24.01
CA ASN A 118 73.82 13.73 23.42
C ASN A 118 73.40 12.88 22.21
N HIS A 119 72.39 12.04 22.40
CA HIS A 119 71.94 11.16 21.34
C HIS A 119 71.39 11.87 20.10
N ILE A 120 71.00 13.15 20.13
CA ILE A 120 70.47 13.84 18.94
C ILE A 120 71.53 14.56 18.12
N VAL A 121 72.68 14.88 18.71
CA VAL A 121 73.77 15.56 18.01
C VAL A 121 74.46 14.54 17.11
N SER A 122 74.67 14.90 15.85
CA SER A 122 75.39 14.08 14.88
C SER A 122 76.88 14.43 14.89
N GLN A 123 77.18 15.72 14.88
CA GLN A 123 78.55 16.23 14.90
C GLN A 123 78.61 17.63 15.53
N ILE A 124 79.79 17.94 16.08
CA ILE A 124 80.15 19.27 16.53
C ILE A 124 81.34 19.74 15.72
N SER A 125 81.25 20.97 15.24
CA SER A 125 82.17 21.57 14.29
C SER A 125 82.58 22.96 14.76
N LEU A 126 83.86 23.30 14.59
CA LEU A 126 84.43 24.57 15.00
C LEU A 126 85.13 25.22 13.81
N TYR A 127 84.70 26.40 13.42
CA TYR A 127 85.35 27.23 12.42
C TYR A 127 86.26 28.25 13.10
N HIS A 128 87.55 28.20 12.78
CA HIS A 128 88.54 29.17 13.21
C HIS A 128 88.82 30.18 12.09
N GLN A 129 88.47 31.44 12.33
CA GLN A 129 88.43 32.49 11.32
C GLN A 129 89.82 32.80 10.72
N PRO A 130 90.90 33.01 11.50
CA PRO A 130 92.20 33.39 10.94
C PRO A 130 92.85 32.33 10.04
N SER A 131 92.67 31.04 10.35
CA SER A 131 93.25 29.95 9.55
C SER A 131 92.30 29.40 8.50
N HIS A 132 91.04 29.84 8.52
CA HIS A 132 89.92 29.28 7.76
C HIS A 132 89.79 27.77 7.92
N MET A 133 90.15 27.24 9.10
CA MET A 133 90.08 25.81 9.36
C MET A 133 88.76 25.46 10.04
N MET A 134 88.10 24.44 9.51
CA MET A 134 86.94 23.81 10.10
C MET A 134 87.38 22.51 10.76
N ILE A 135 87.03 22.33 12.03
CA ILE A 135 87.40 21.19 12.86
C ILE A 135 86.12 20.50 13.31
N SER A 136 85.86 19.31 12.77
CA SER A 136 84.63 18.54 13.04
C SER A 136 84.94 17.23 13.77
N THR A 137 84.08 16.85 14.71
CA THR A 137 84.09 15.51 15.32
C THR A 137 83.81 14.38 14.31
N HIS A 138 83.27 14.70 13.13
CA HIS A 138 82.95 13.73 12.08
C HIS A 138 84.12 13.45 11.13
N TYR A 139 84.76 14.51 10.61
CA TYR A 139 85.77 14.39 9.57
C TYR A 139 87.15 14.98 9.95
N GLY A 140 87.31 15.46 11.18
CA GLY A 140 88.55 16.08 11.66
C GLY A 140 88.74 17.50 11.12
N GLY A 141 90.00 17.90 10.87
CA GLY A 141 90.34 19.24 10.41
C GLY A 141 90.38 19.37 8.88
N ARG A 142 89.69 20.38 8.33
CA ARG A 142 89.69 20.73 6.91
C ARG A 142 89.79 22.24 6.73
N ARG A 143 90.71 22.71 5.89
CA ARG A 143 90.77 24.13 5.52
C ARG A 143 89.72 24.45 4.45
N LEU A 144 88.90 25.48 4.68
CA LEU A 144 87.95 25.98 3.68
C LEU A 144 88.72 26.80 2.65
N ALA A 145 88.65 26.39 1.37
CA ALA A 145 89.37 27.05 0.29
C ALA A 145 88.53 28.09 -0.47
N SER A 146 87.19 28.01 -0.39
CA SER A 146 86.27 28.92 -1.06
C SER A 146 86.12 30.24 -0.29
N PRO A 147 86.48 31.40 -0.88
CA PRO A 147 86.27 32.70 -0.24
C PRO A 147 84.79 33.00 0.03
N GLU A 148 83.89 32.48 -0.80
CA GLU A 148 82.44 32.69 -0.66
C GLU A 148 81.89 31.96 0.58
N GLN A 149 82.34 30.72 0.83
CA GLN A 149 82.00 29.95 2.03
C GLN A 149 82.50 30.63 3.31
N GLN A 150 83.74 31.14 3.28
CA GLN A 150 84.35 31.87 4.39
C GLN A 150 83.54 33.13 4.69
N GLN A 151 83.25 33.93 3.66
CA GLN A 151 82.51 35.18 3.81
C GLN A 151 81.08 34.95 4.28
N TRP A 152 80.40 33.90 3.82
CA TRP A 152 79.06 33.56 4.27
C TRP A 152 79.04 33.20 5.76
N LEU A 153 79.97 32.38 6.23
CA LEU A 153 80.10 32.02 7.64
C LEU A 153 80.38 33.26 8.51
N GLU A 154 81.34 34.08 8.09
CA GLU A 154 81.74 35.29 8.82
C GLU A 154 80.61 36.33 8.86
N ASN A 155 79.93 36.58 7.74
CA ASN A 155 78.80 37.50 7.69
C ASN A 155 77.63 37.03 8.54
N THR A 156 77.33 35.73 8.51
CA THR A 156 76.26 35.12 9.33
C THR A 156 76.61 35.26 10.82
N ALA A 157 77.85 34.94 11.20
CA ALA A 157 78.35 35.11 12.56
C ALA A 157 78.28 36.56 13.06
N ILE A 158 78.68 37.53 12.22
CA ILE A 158 78.64 38.96 12.56
C ILE A 158 77.20 39.45 12.69
N THR A 159 76.31 39.03 11.79
CA THR A 159 74.90 39.46 11.76
C THR A 159 74.12 38.90 12.95
N SER A 160 74.34 37.62 13.27
CA SER A 160 73.67 36.95 14.40
C SER A 160 74.23 37.38 15.76
N GLY A 161 75.43 37.96 15.80
CA GLY A 161 76.01 38.49 17.03
C GLY A 161 76.25 37.37 18.05
N THR A 162 75.60 37.44 19.22
CA THR A 162 75.65 36.38 20.25
C THR A 162 74.47 35.42 20.18
N GLU A 163 73.51 35.66 19.30
CA GLU A 163 72.30 34.86 19.16
C GLU A 163 72.60 33.55 18.41
N ILE A 164 71.73 32.57 18.61
CA ILE A 164 71.78 31.31 17.87
C ILE A 164 71.07 31.47 16.53
N THR A 165 71.68 30.90 15.50
CA THR A 165 71.06 30.79 14.17
C THR A 165 70.86 29.33 13.83
N TYR A 166 69.65 28.94 13.47
CA TYR A 166 69.36 27.63 12.89
C TYR A 166 69.51 27.70 11.38
N VAL A 167 70.42 26.90 10.85
CA VAL A 167 70.73 26.81 9.42
C VAL A 167 70.35 25.41 8.94
N LEU A 168 69.60 25.34 7.85
CA LEU A 168 69.22 24.08 7.22
C LEU A 168 70.25 23.67 6.19
N ALA A 169 70.39 22.37 5.95
CA ALA A 169 71.32 21.84 4.95
C ALA A 169 71.07 22.44 3.55
N GLU A 170 69.81 22.68 3.19
CA GLU A 170 69.41 23.25 1.90
C GLU A 170 69.61 24.78 1.80
N ASP A 171 70.04 25.46 2.87
CA ASP A 171 70.25 26.90 2.83
C ASP A 171 71.39 27.26 1.86
N PRO A 172 71.15 28.17 0.90
CA PRO A 172 72.16 28.51 -0.09
C PRO A 172 73.28 29.33 0.55
N ILE A 173 74.52 28.95 0.29
CA ILE A 173 75.71 29.71 0.68
C ILE A 173 76.14 30.61 -0.48
N ALA A 174 76.54 30.01 -1.61
CA ALA A 174 76.96 30.73 -2.81
C ALA A 174 76.92 29.81 -4.05
N GLY A 175 76.44 30.35 -5.18
CA GLY A 175 76.24 29.54 -6.40
C GLY A 175 75.22 28.42 -6.18
N ASP A 176 75.59 27.19 -6.59
CA ASP A 176 74.81 25.97 -6.38
C ASP A 176 75.20 25.22 -5.08
N GLU A 177 76.12 25.77 -4.26
CA GLU A 177 76.57 25.14 -3.01
C GLU A 177 75.62 25.46 -1.84
N THR A 178 75.28 24.43 -1.09
CA THR A 178 74.41 24.50 0.08
C THR A 178 75.19 24.38 1.39
N PHE A 179 74.59 24.77 2.50
CA PHE A 179 75.19 24.61 3.82
C PHE A 179 75.45 23.14 4.18
N GLY A 180 74.62 22.22 3.67
CA GLY A 180 74.81 20.80 3.81
C GLY A 180 76.09 20.30 3.14
N ASP A 181 76.42 20.82 1.95
CA ASP A 181 77.69 20.52 1.26
C ASP A 181 78.91 21.03 2.05
N LEU A 182 78.76 22.17 2.74
CA LEU A 182 79.80 22.74 3.59
C LEU A 182 80.05 21.86 4.82
N VAL A 183 79.01 21.39 5.49
CA VAL A 183 79.14 20.67 6.78
C VAL A 183 79.04 19.15 6.61
N HIS A 184 78.88 18.64 5.39
CA HIS A 184 78.66 17.23 5.03
C HIS A 184 77.47 16.62 5.77
N THR A 185 76.32 17.30 5.72
CA THR A 185 75.11 16.87 6.42
C THR A 185 73.85 17.33 5.72
N ASP A 186 72.82 16.48 5.72
CA ASP A 186 71.50 16.81 5.20
C ASP A 186 70.56 17.34 6.30
N SER A 187 71.09 17.65 7.49
CA SER A 187 70.30 17.98 8.67
C SER A 187 70.41 19.44 9.11
N VAL A 188 69.53 19.86 10.04
CA VAL A 188 69.57 21.19 10.66
C VAL A 188 70.78 21.34 11.58
N SER A 189 71.42 22.51 11.53
CA SER A 189 72.54 22.87 12.38
C SER A 189 72.28 24.14 13.17
N LEU A 190 72.72 24.13 14.42
CA LEU A 190 72.78 25.29 15.28
C LEU A 190 74.14 25.95 15.10
N MET A 191 74.16 27.23 14.75
CA MET A 191 75.37 28.03 14.59
C MET A 191 75.43 29.14 15.65
N ARG A 192 76.60 29.31 16.27
CA ARG A 192 76.84 30.35 17.28
C ARG A 192 78.30 30.84 17.26
N THR A 193 78.51 32.13 17.53
CA THR A 193 79.87 32.68 17.66
C THR A 193 80.53 32.25 18.98
N MET A 194 81.85 32.09 18.97
CA MET A 194 82.66 31.86 20.17
C MET A 194 82.94 33.17 20.92
N ASP A 195 83.42 33.06 22.17
CA ASP A 195 83.81 34.20 23.02
C ASP A 195 82.66 35.21 23.23
N LEU A 196 81.51 34.69 23.69
CA LEU A 196 80.24 35.42 23.78
C LEU A 196 80.31 36.75 24.55
N TYR A 197 81.20 36.84 25.55
CA TYR A 197 81.30 37.99 26.46
C TYR A 197 82.32 39.05 26.00
N ASN A 198 83.08 38.80 24.93
CA ASN A 198 84.07 39.74 24.41
C ASN A 198 83.51 40.61 23.29
N THR A 199 83.67 41.93 23.45
CA THR A 199 83.22 42.94 22.47
C THR A 199 84.14 43.04 21.24
N LYS A 200 85.35 42.48 21.31
CA LYS A 200 86.31 42.37 20.19
C LYS A 200 86.48 40.92 19.72
N ARG A 201 85.45 40.09 19.92
CA ARG A 201 85.47 38.68 19.50
C ARG A 201 85.75 38.55 18.00
N ARG A 202 86.44 37.47 17.63
CA ARG A 202 86.61 37.05 16.24
C ARG A 202 85.35 36.35 15.76
N ALA A 203 85.20 36.19 14.44
CA ALA A 203 84.13 35.39 13.85
C ALA A 203 84.46 33.88 13.89
N ASP A 204 84.96 33.40 15.04
CA ASP A 204 85.10 31.97 15.33
C ASP A 204 83.72 31.42 15.67
N ILE A 205 83.37 30.23 15.17
CA ILE A 205 81.99 29.73 15.19
C ILE A 205 81.95 28.28 15.64
N VAL A 206 81.05 27.97 16.57
CA VAL A 206 80.62 26.59 16.86
C VAL A 206 79.37 26.27 16.05
N ILE A 207 79.40 25.12 15.37
CA ILE A 207 78.31 24.56 14.59
C ILE A 207 77.97 23.20 15.18
N ILE A 208 76.76 23.03 15.69
CA ILE A 208 76.26 21.76 16.22
C ILE A 208 75.19 21.25 15.28
N THR A 209 75.45 20.13 14.62
CA THR A 209 74.51 19.52 13.69
C THR A 209 73.64 18.50 14.42
N LEU A 210 72.33 18.55 14.19
CA LEU A 210 71.37 17.57 14.70
C LEU A 210 71.22 16.41 13.71
N ASP A 211 70.78 15.26 14.20
CA ASP A 211 70.52 14.08 13.35
C ASP A 211 69.03 14.06 12.93
N GLU A 212 68.76 14.41 11.67
CA GLU A 212 67.39 14.39 11.12
C GLU A 212 66.77 12.99 11.18
N SER A 213 67.57 11.92 11.03
CA SER A 213 67.06 10.55 11.05
C SER A 213 66.52 10.17 12.43
N LYS A 214 67.12 10.71 13.50
CA LYS A 214 66.65 10.50 14.88
C LYS A 214 65.39 11.31 15.17
N LEU A 215 65.32 12.57 14.71
CA LEU A 215 64.09 13.39 14.77
C LEU A 215 62.94 12.70 14.03
N THR A 216 63.19 12.23 12.81
CA THR A 216 62.21 11.49 12.00
C THR A 216 61.77 10.20 12.67
N ARG A 217 62.68 9.47 13.35
CA ARG A 217 62.34 8.24 14.08
C ARG A 217 61.45 8.52 15.29
N LEU A 218 61.74 9.59 16.03
CA LEU A 218 60.90 10.05 17.14
C LEU A 218 59.49 10.37 16.64
N MET A 219 59.37 11.19 15.58
CA MET A 219 58.07 11.51 14.97
C MET A 219 57.34 10.27 14.45
N LYS A 220 58.02 9.31 13.82
CA LYS A 220 57.42 8.05 13.36
C LYS A 220 56.80 7.25 14.50
N SER A 221 57.38 7.28 15.70
CA SER A 221 56.84 6.57 16.87
C SER A 221 55.54 7.18 17.42
N LEU A 222 55.23 8.42 17.03
CA LEU A 222 54.07 9.17 17.47
C LEU A 222 52.91 9.13 16.47
N LEU A 223 53.09 8.47 15.32
CA LEU A 223 52.07 8.39 14.28
C LEU A 223 50.85 7.59 14.77
N PRO A 224 49.63 8.17 14.73
CA PRO A 224 48.42 7.46 15.16
C PRO A 224 47.99 6.36 14.19
N SER A 225 48.49 6.39 12.95
CA SER A 225 48.16 5.43 11.90
C SER A 225 49.29 5.36 10.84
N PRO A 226 49.39 4.28 10.06
CA PRO A 226 50.45 4.11 9.05
C PRO A 226 50.45 5.14 7.93
N SER A 227 49.28 5.70 7.57
CA SER A 227 49.14 6.71 6.52
C SER A 227 49.14 8.13 7.06
N ALA A 228 49.28 8.31 8.37
CA ALA A 228 49.51 9.62 8.94
C ALA A 228 50.95 10.05 8.65
N THR A 229 51.11 11.36 8.47
CA THR A 229 52.42 11.97 8.26
C THR A 229 52.59 13.15 9.21
N ILE A 230 53.76 13.27 9.81
CA ILE A 230 54.15 14.40 10.64
C ILE A 230 55.27 15.15 9.92
N TYR A 231 55.15 16.47 9.88
CA TYR A 231 56.13 17.39 9.32
C TYR A 231 56.53 18.40 10.40
N LEU A 232 57.82 18.66 10.52
CA LEU A 232 58.40 19.68 11.39
C LEU A 232 58.94 20.81 10.51
N TYR A 233 58.45 22.03 10.72
CA TYR A 233 58.86 23.23 10.00
C TYR A 233 59.62 24.19 10.91
N SER A 234 60.57 24.93 10.33
CA SER A 234 61.28 26.03 10.99
C SER A 234 60.38 27.25 11.19
N ASP A 235 60.89 28.25 11.92
CA ASP A 235 60.22 29.51 12.22
C ASP A 235 59.95 30.38 10.97
N TYR A 236 60.69 30.17 9.89
CA TYR A 236 60.47 30.76 8.56
C TYR A 236 59.82 29.80 7.56
N GLY A 237 59.29 28.66 8.02
CA GLY A 237 58.42 27.76 7.26
C GLY A 237 59.12 26.79 6.31
N LYS A 238 60.43 26.54 6.47
CA LYS A 238 61.12 25.47 5.73
C LYS A 238 60.99 24.13 6.46
N LEU A 239 60.95 23.03 5.71
CA LEU A 239 60.86 21.69 6.27
C LEU A 239 62.19 21.29 6.92
N ILE A 240 62.15 20.85 8.18
CA ILE A 240 63.30 20.35 8.94
C ILE A 240 63.39 18.83 8.88
N ALA A 241 62.24 18.17 9.09
CA ALA A 241 62.13 16.72 9.08
C ALA A 241 60.69 16.30 8.78
N GLY A 242 60.51 15.15 8.12
CA GLY A 242 59.19 14.65 7.77
C GLY A 242 59.12 13.12 7.74
N THR A 243 57.96 12.56 8.07
CA THR A 243 57.76 11.10 8.03
C THR A 243 57.20 10.59 6.69
N GLY A 244 56.75 11.49 5.81
CA GLY A 244 56.17 11.20 4.49
C GLY A 244 57.06 11.64 3.32
N ASN A 245 56.63 11.36 2.09
CA ASN A 245 57.34 11.81 0.89
C ASN A 245 57.21 13.34 0.73
N GLN A 246 58.33 14.01 0.49
CA GLN A 246 58.46 15.46 0.36
C GLN A 246 57.86 16.05 -0.94
N GLU A 247 57.30 15.25 -1.84
CA GLU A 247 56.78 15.73 -3.13
C GLU A 247 55.48 16.54 -2.98
N GLY A 248 55.58 17.87 -3.00
CA GLY A 248 54.48 18.78 -3.37
C GLY A 248 53.68 19.42 -2.24
N THR A 249 54.20 19.49 -1.02
CA THR A 249 53.49 20.02 0.17
C THR A 249 54.02 21.34 0.74
N ASP A 250 55.04 21.94 0.12
CA ASP A 250 55.96 22.88 0.79
C ASP A 250 55.40 24.25 1.20
N HIS A 251 54.28 24.72 0.66
CA HIS A 251 53.78 26.07 1.01
C HIS A 251 52.41 26.14 1.67
N ILE A 252 51.54 25.14 1.49
CA ILE A 252 50.16 25.19 2.03
C ILE A 252 50.11 24.79 3.52
N LEU A 253 50.99 23.91 3.96
CA LEU A 253 51.05 23.42 5.35
C LEU A 253 51.95 24.28 6.25
N ALA A 254 52.93 24.98 5.68
CA ALA A 254 53.87 25.82 6.42
C ALA A 254 53.26 27.16 6.90
N TYR A 255 52.36 27.78 6.12
CA TYR A 255 51.79 29.12 6.39
C TYR A 255 50.33 29.31 5.96
N GLY A 256 49.55 28.24 5.74
CA GLY A 256 48.11 28.41 5.55
C GLY A 256 47.49 29.15 6.75
N ASP A 257 46.54 30.07 6.54
CA ASP A 257 45.87 30.92 7.56
C ASP A 257 45.26 30.12 8.73
N SER A 258 46.09 29.57 9.59
CA SER A 258 45.71 28.63 10.64
C SER A 258 46.33 29.16 11.92
N VAL A 259 45.46 29.72 12.77
CA VAL A 259 45.75 30.10 14.15
C VAL A 259 46.40 28.89 14.86
N PRO A 260 47.39 29.07 15.75
CA PRO A 260 47.90 27.99 16.59
C PRO A 260 46.73 27.23 17.24
N GLY A 261 46.67 25.90 17.10
CA GLY A 261 45.53 25.08 17.55
C GLY A 261 44.32 25.05 16.61
N SER A 262 44.48 25.42 15.34
CA SER A 262 43.39 25.31 14.36
C SER A 262 43.46 24.00 13.57
N THR A 263 42.35 23.27 13.63
CA THR A 263 42.10 22.09 12.81
C THR A 263 41.53 22.53 11.46
N LYS A 264 42.15 22.12 10.35
CA LYS A 264 41.54 22.23 9.01
C LYS A 264 41.30 20.85 8.44
N THR A 265 40.03 20.56 8.19
CA THR A 265 39.63 19.40 7.37
C THR A 265 39.56 19.86 5.92
N THR A 266 40.65 19.67 5.18
CA THR A 266 40.73 20.04 3.76
C THR A 266 41.00 18.77 2.95
N ASP A 267 40.23 18.55 1.89
CA ASP A 267 40.43 17.42 0.95
C ASP A 267 40.42 16.03 1.62
N GLY A 268 39.51 15.81 2.59
CA GLY A 268 39.37 14.52 3.26
C GLY A 268 40.56 14.14 4.16
N LYS A 269 41.39 15.11 4.56
CA LYS A 269 42.47 14.96 5.53
C LYS A 269 42.24 15.88 6.72
N ILE A 270 42.51 15.36 7.92
CA ILE A 270 42.57 16.11 9.17
C ILE A 270 44.00 16.63 9.30
N THR A 271 44.14 17.94 9.45
CA THR A 271 45.42 18.59 9.73
C THR A 271 45.37 19.21 11.11
N VAL A 272 46.32 18.80 11.97
CA VAL A 272 46.50 19.34 13.33
C VAL A 272 47.90 19.94 13.41
N SER A 273 48.02 21.19 13.85
CA SER A 273 49.30 21.88 13.94
C SER A 273 49.50 22.52 15.31
N ILE A 274 50.73 22.42 15.82
CA ILE A 274 51.16 23.05 17.07
C ILE A 274 52.43 23.85 16.80
N ASP A 275 52.43 25.07 17.35
CA ASP A 275 53.56 25.99 17.30
C ASP A 275 54.31 25.94 18.63
N SER A 276 55.63 25.84 18.57
CA SER A 276 56.48 25.97 19.74
C SER A 276 56.50 27.42 20.24
N PRO A 277 56.30 27.66 21.54
CA PRO A 277 56.56 28.98 22.13
C PRO A 277 58.05 29.31 22.25
N TYR A 278 58.94 28.31 22.20
CA TYR A 278 60.39 28.46 22.36
C TYR A 278 61.11 28.64 21.02
N SER A 279 61.12 27.59 20.19
CA SER A 279 61.84 27.55 18.91
C SER A 279 61.08 28.25 17.78
N LYS A 280 59.78 28.55 17.98
CA LYS A 280 58.83 28.99 16.95
C LYS A 280 58.67 27.99 15.79
N TRP A 281 59.19 26.78 15.96
CA TRP A 281 59.00 25.69 14.99
C TRP A 281 57.56 25.20 15.03
N ARG A 282 57.09 24.65 13.92
CA ARG A 282 55.71 24.17 13.74
C ARG A 282 55.71 22.68 13.47
N LEU A 283 54.96 21.93 14.26
CA LEU A 283 54.74 20.50 14.06
C LEU A 283 53.32 20.28 13.53
N THR A 284 53.24 19.68 12.34
CA THR A 284 51.96 19.47 11.63
C THR A 284 51.74 17.99 11.36
N LEU A 285 50.66 17.44 11.89
CA LEU A 285 50.14 16.11 11.59
C LEU A 285 49.09 16.21 10.49
N VAL A 286 49.23 15.37 9.46
CA VAL A 286 48.24 15.18 8.40
C VAL A 286 47.80 13.72 8.41
N GLN A 287 46.50 13.49 8.63
CA GLN A 287 45.89 12.16 8.68
C GLN A 287 44.67 12.05 7.75
N PRO A 288 44.52 11.00 6.92
CA PRO A 288 43.32 10.79 6.12
C PRO A 288 42.06 10.50 6.96
N VAL A 289 40.97 11.23 6.72
CA VAL A 289 39.67 11.06 7.40
C VAL A 289 39.08 9.66 7.17
N LYS A 290 39.36 9.06 6.02
CA LYS A 290 38.86 7.73 5.65
C LYS A 290 39.32 6.63 6.61
N GLU A 291 40.52 6.74 7.16
CA GLU A 291 41.03 5.78 8.14
C GLU A 291 40.37 5.95 9.50
N LEU A 292 40.10 7.20 9.89
CA LEU A 292 39.41 7.51 11.12
C LEU A 292 37.99 6.92 11.15
N TYR A 293 37.28 6.95 10.02
CA TYR A 293 35.91 6.43 9.92
C TYR A 293 35.80 4.99 9.42
N ALA A 294 36.90 4.31 9.08
CA ALA A 294 36.83 2.95 8.51
C ALA A 294 36.07 1.96 9.41
N GLN A 295 36.20 2.08 10.73
CA GLN A 295 35.45 1.25 11.69
C GLN A 295 33.99 1.70 11.83
N THR A 296 33.72 3.00 11.76
CA THR A 296 32.36 3.58 11.84
C THR A 296 31.54 3.34 10.57
N ASP A 297 32.19 3.24 9.41
CA ASP A 297 31.54 2.93 8.14
C ASP A 297 30.95 1.51 8.13
N GLN A 298 31.62 0.55 8.79
CA GLN A 298 31.07 -0.79 9.00
C GLN A 298 29.81 -0.76 9.87
N LEU A 299 29.80 0.07 10.94
CA LEU A 299 28.61 0.27 11.76
C LEU A 299 27.45 0.88 10.96
N GLN A 300 27.73 1.78 10.02
CA GLN A 300 26.71 2.33 9.13
C GLN A 300 26.12 1.22 8.24
N LEU A 301 26.95 0.35 7.66
CA LEU A 301 26.48 -0.77 6.84
C LEU A 301 25.56 -1.72 7.62
N TYR A 302 25.95 -2.11 8.84
CA TYR A 302 25.11 -2.93 9.71
C TYR A 302 23.81 -2.23 10.09
N THR A 303 23.87 -0.93 10.41
CA THR A 303 22.68 -0.13 10.75
C THR A 303 21.69 -0.07 9.58
N VAL A 304 22.17 0.18 8.36
CA VAL A 304 21.34 0.17 7.14
C VAL A 304 20.75 -1.22 6.91
N GLY A 305 21.55 -2.29 7.09
CA GLY A 305 21.06 -3.66 7.01
C GLY A 305 19.91 -3.95 7.98
N ILE A 306 20.04 -3.55 9.24
CA ILE A 306 19.01 -3.70 10.28
C ILE A 306 17.74 -2.91 9.92
N ILE A 307 17.88 -1.68 9.40
CA ILE A 307 16.75 -0.86 8.95
C ILE A 307 16.00 -1.57 7.81
N VAL A 308 16.72 -2.08 6.81
CA VAL A 308 16.13 -2.81 5.68
C VAL A 308 15.38 -4.05 6.17
N ILE A 309 15.99 -4.86 7.02
CA ILE A 309 15.37 -6.06 7.60
C ILE A 309 14.12 -5.69 8.39
N SER A 310 14.18 -4.63 9.19
CA SER A 310 13.07 -4.15 10.02
C SER A 310 11.89 -3.67 9.17
N VAL A 311 12.14 -2.97 8.06
CA VAL A 311 11.11 -2.58 7.09
C VAL A 311 10.47 -3.80 6.43
N LEU A 312 11.27 -4.79 6.01
CA LEU A 312 10.76 -6.04 5.44
C LEU A 312 9.89 -6.80 6.44
N LEU A 313 10.32 -6.88 7.70
CA LEU A 313 9.54 -7.49 8.79
C LEU A 313 8.24 -6.73 9.05
N ALA A 314 8.25 -5.40 9.06
CA ALA A 314 7.03 -4.60 9.22
C ALA A 314 6.03 -4.83 8.09
N ILE A 315 6.49 -4.94 6.83
CA ILE A 315 5.65 -5.29 5.69
C ILE A 315 5.08 -6.71 5.85
N GLY A 316 5.93 -7.67 6.25
CA GLY A 316 5.52 -9.06 6.50
C GLY A 316 4.47 -9.18 7.61
N ILE A 317 4.70 -8.53 8.76
CA ILE A 317 3.74 -8.49 9.87
C ILE A 317 2.45 -7.82 9.44
N SER A 318 2.51 -6.68 8.74
CA SER A 318 1.31 -6.03 8.23
C SER A 318 0.50 -6.90 7.28
N TRP A 319 1.17 -7.73 6.46
CA TRP A 319 0.55 -8.70 5.58
C TRP A 319 -0.14 -9.83 6.37
N ILE A 320 0.55 -10.37 7.39
CA ILE A 320 -0.01 -11.39 8.29
C ILE A 320 -1.25 -10.86 9.01
N VAL A 321 -1.21 -9.65 9.57
CA VAL A 321 -2.37 -9.01 10.23
C VAL A 321 -3.51 -8.78 9.24
N TYR A 322 -3.21 -8.42 8.00
CA TYR A 322 -4.23 -8.24 6.97
C TYR A 322 -4.98 -9.55 6.66
N ILE A 323 -4.25 -10.65 6.44
CA ILE A 323 -4.85 -11.97 6.17
C ILE A 323 -5.56 -12.52 7.41
N GLY A 324 -4.97 -12.32 8.58
CA GLY A 324 -5.46 -12.85 9.85
C GLY A 324 -6.72 -12.16 10.36
N ILE A 325 -6.81 -10.84 10.25
CA ILE A 325 -7.84 -10.04 10.91
C ILE A 325 -8.62 -9.18 9.90
N ALA A 326 -7.94 -8.32 9.14
CA ALA A 326 -8.62 -7.30 8.34
C ALA A 326 -9.49 -7.89 7.20
N SER A 327 -8.99 -8.93 6.53
CA SER A 327 -9.68 -9.58 5.41
C SER A 327 -10.96 -10.32 5.84
N PRO A 328 -10.95 -11.17 6.89
CA PRO A 328 -12.19 -11.76 7.44
C PRO A 328 -13.22 -10.71 7.86
N VAL A 329 -12.79 -9.62 8.51
CA VAL A 329 -13.70 -8.53 8.91
C VAL A 329 -14.31 -7.83 7.70
N ASP A 330 -13.53 -7.59 6.63
CA ASP A 330 -14.04 -7.02 5.37
C ASP A 330 -15.05 -7.96 4.68
N LYS A 331 -14.84 -9.28 4.75
CA LYS A 331 -15.81 -10.27 4.25
C LYS A 331 -17.12 -10.23 5.05
N LEU A 332 -17.04 -10.12 6.37
CA LEU A 332 -18.22 -9.93 7.23
C LEU A 332 -18.97 -8.63 6.89
N TYR A 333 -18.25 -7.51 6.76
CA TYR A 333 -18.83 -6.24 6.34
C TYR A 333 -19.58 -6.36 5.01
N LYS A 334 -18.95 -6.97 3.99
CA LYS A 334 -19.59 -7.20 2.69
C LYS A 334 -20.81 -8.12 2.79
N GLY A 335 -20.74 -9.14 3.65
CA GLY A 335 -21.87 -10.04 3.93
C GLY A 335 -23.05 -9.29 4.54
N MET A 336 -22.81 -8.51 5.58
CA MET A 336 -23.82 -7.66 6.22
C MET A 336 -24.42 -6.65 5.25
N LYS A 337 -23.60 -6.01 4.42
CA LYS A 337 -24.10 -5.05 3.41
C LYS A 337 -25.01 -5.72 2.39
N ARG A 338 -24.68 -6.93 1.92
CA ARG A 338 -25.52 -7.71 0.99
C ARG A 338 -26.85 -8.14 1.63
N LEU A 339 -26.81 -8.56 2.89
CA LEU A 339 -28.02 -8.87 3.65
C LEU A 339 -28.92 -7.63 3.78
N GLY A 340 -28.34 -6.46 4.09
CA GLY A 340 -29.06 -5.18 4.18
C GLY A 340 -29.70 -4.73 2.86
N THR A 341 -29.21 -5.18 1.70
CA THR A 341 -29.83 -4.94 0.39
C THR A 341 -30.93 -5.94 0.02
N GLY A 342 -31.36 -6.80 0.95
CA GLY A 342 -32.43 -7.78 0.74
C GLY A 342 -31.98 -9.15 0.21
N ASN A 343 -30.68 -9.37 0.00
CA ASN A 343 -30.18 -10.67 -0.42
C ASN A 343 -30.02 -11.60 0.79
N MET A 344 -30.95 -12.55 0.94
CA MET A 344 -30.98 -13.49 2.08
C MET A 344 -30.28 -14.83 1.82
N ASN A 345 -29.64 -14.98 0.65
CA ASN A 345 -28.84 -16.15 0.30
C ASN A 345 -27.35 -15.97 0.63
N VAL A 346 -27.01 -14.99 1.47
CA VAL A 346 -25.62 -14.72 1.84
C VAL A 346 -25.15 -15.76 2.85
N GLN A 347 -24.21 -16.60 2.44
CA GLN A 347 -23.47 -17.49 3.33
C GLN A 347 -21.98 -17.21 3.21
N LEU A 348 -21.35 -16.97 4.35
CA LEU A 348 -19.90 -16.77 4.41
C LEU A 348 -19.23 -18.11 4.75
N PRO A 349 -18.28 -18.59 3.93
CA PRO A 349 -17.59 -19.83 4.20
C PRO A 349 -16.75 -19.68 5.48
N ASN A 350 -16.96 -20.58 6.44
CA ASN A 350 -16.19 -20.63 7.68
C ASN A 350 -15.33 -21.89 7.73
N LYS A 351 -14.01 -21.72 7.83
CA LYS A 351 -13.03 -22.79 8.11
C LYS A 351 -12.18 -22.47 9.34
N ARG A 352 -12.48 -21.37 10.03
CA ARG A 352 -11.68 -20.86 11.14
C ARG A 352 -12.27 -21.32 12.47
N GLN A 353 -11.41 -21.53 13.46
CA GLN A 353 -11.77 -21.93 14.82
C GLN A 353 -11.50 -20.83 15.85
N ASP A 354 -11.25 -19.59 15.40
CA ASP A 354 -11.00 -18.41 16.24
C ASP A 354 -12.29 -17.59 16.46
N GLU A 355 -12.18 -16.46 17.17
CA GLU A 355 -13.31 -15.57 17.49
C GLU A 355 -13.97 -15.02 16.22
N LEU A 356 -13.19 -14.79 15.14
CA LEU A 356 -13.71 -14.37 13.85
C LEU A 356 -14.47 -15.50 13.14
N GLY A 357 -14.05 -16.75 13.32
CA GLY A 357 -14.81 -17.94 12.94
C GLY A 357 -16.15 -18.00 13.66
N TYR A 358 -16.15 -17.83 14.98
CA TYR A 358 -17.39 -17.78 15.77
C TYR A 358 -18.34 -16.68 15.28
N LEU A 359 -17.82 -15.47 15.03
CA LEU A 359 -18.62 -14.36 14.47
C LEU A 359 -19.20 -14.69 13.09
N THR A 360 -18.44 -15.38 12.24
CA THR A 360 -18.92 -15.82 10.92
C THR A 360 -20.06 -16.82 11.04
N GLU A 361 -19.96 -17.76 11.97
CA GLU A 361 -21.00 -18.74 12.23
C GLU A 361 -22.25 -18.12 12.87
N ALA A 362 -22.07 -17.20 13.82
CA ALA A 362 -23.15 -16.42 14.40
C ALA A 362 -23.89 -15.59 13.34
N PHE A 363 -23.16 -14.94 12.43
CA PHE A 363 -23.74 -14.23 11.28
C PHE A 363 -24.55 -15.18 10.37
N ASN A 364 -23.99 -16.32 9.99
CA ASN A 364 -24.70 -17.30 9.15
C ASN A 364 -25.98 -17.82 9.83
N ARG A 365 -25.93 -18.12 11.14
CA ARG A 365 -27.13 -18.50 11.93
C ARG A 365 -28.19 -17.40 11.92
N MET A 366 -27.78 -16.14 12.09
CA MET A 366 -28.68 -14.99 12.04
C MET A 366 -29.37 -14.88 10.67
N VAL A 367 -28.63 -15.03 9.56
CA VAL A 367 -29.21 -15.00 8.20
C VAL A 367 -30.26 -16.11 8.01
N VAL A 368 -29.97 -17.34 8.45
CA VAL A 368 -30.91 -18.46 8.36
C VAL A 368 -32.16 -18.21 9.20
N ASN A 369 -32.00 -17.72 10.43
CA ASN A 369 -33.12 -17.39 11.30
C ASN A 369 -34.00 -16.29 10.71
N GLN A 370 -33.40 -15.23 10.16
CA GLN A 370 -34.14 -14.13 9.53
C GLN A 370 -34.94 -14.62 8.32
N ARG A 371 -34.35 -15.47 7.48
CA ARG A 371 -35.05 -16.10 6.35
C ARG A 371 -36.24 -16.93 6.81
N ARG A 372 -36.05 -17.75 7.85
CA ARG A 372 -37.12 -18.57 8.43
C ARG A 372 -38.29 -17.71 8.93
N LEU A 373 -38.01 -16.64 9.67
CA LEU A 373 -39.03 -15.72 10.17
C LEU A 373 -39.84 -15.07 9.04
N ILE A 374 -39.21 -14.77 7.91
CA ILE A 374 -39.90 -14.19 6.74
C ILE A 374 -40.80 -15.20 6.04
N GLU A 375 -40.32 -16.44 5.85
CA GLU A 375 -41.15 -17.51 5.28
C GLU A 375 -42.35 -17.82 6.18
N GLU A 376 -42.13 -17.96 7.50
CA GLU A 376 -43.20 -18.17 8.47
C GLU A 376 -44.24 -17.04 8.44
N HIS A 377 -43.79 -15.79 8.35
CA HIS A 377 -44.69 -14.63 8.21
C HIS A 377 -45.50 -14.68 6.90
N TYR A 378 -44.86 -15.06 5.78
CA TYR A 378 -45.55 -15.19 4.50
C TYR A 378 -46.60 -16.31 4.51
N GLU A 379 -46.28 -17.47 5.06
CA GLU A 379 -47.22 -18.59 5.21
C GLU A 379 -48.43 -18.21 6.08
N GLN A 380 -48.18 -17.48 7.17
CA GLN A 380 -49.25 -16.97 8.03
C GLN A 380 -50.21 -16.03 7.27
N GLN A 381 -49.67 -15.09 6.48
CA GLN A 381 -50.48 -14.17 5.67
C GLN A 381 -51.32 -14.94 4.63
N LEU A 382 -50.74 -15.94 3.95
CA LEU A 382 -51.46 -16.75 2.98
C LEU A 382 -52.60 -17.55 3.65
N ARG A 383 -52.34 -18.11 4.83
CA ARG A 383 -53.36 -18.84 5.60
C ARG A 383 -54.48 -17.94 6.07
N LEU A 384 -54.18 -16.71 6.48
CA LEU A 384 -55.18 -15.70 6.84
C LEU A 384 -56.07 -15.38 5.64
N ALA A 385 -55.48 -15.05 4.49
CA ALA A 385 -56.22 -14.76 3.26
C ALA A 385 -57.16 -15.91 2.84
N LYS A 386 -56.68 -17.16 2.91
CA LYS A 386 -57.51 -18.35 2.61
C LYS A 386 -58.67 -18.53 3.60
N THR A 387 -58.41 -18.25 4.88
CA THR A 387 -59.44 -18.37 5.93
C THR A 387 -60.52 -17.30 5.74
N GLU A 388 -60.12 -16.08 5.41
CA GLU A 388 -61.04 -14.98 5.10
C GLU A 388 -61.91 -15.28 3.88
N LEU A 389 -61.32 -15.78 2.80
CA LEU A 389 -62.07 -16.22 1.61
C LEU A 389 -63.08 -17.32 1.93
N ASN A 390 -62.67 -18.36 2.68
CA ASN A 390 -63.56 -19.45 3.07
C ASN A 390 -64.70 -18.96 3.98
N PHE A 391 -64.40 -18.03 4.90
CA PHE A 391 -65.41 -17.43 5.77
C PHE A 391 -66.44 -16.63 4.96
N LEU A 392 -65.99 -15.78 4.03
CA LEU A 392 -66.86 -15.04 3.12
C LEU A 392 -67.77 -15.99 2.31
N GLN A 393 -67.22 -17.09 1.77
CA GLN A 393 -68.02 -18.10 1.07
C GLN A 393 -69.06 -18.78 1.96
N SER A 394 -68.73 -19.04 3.23
CA SER A 394 -69.63 -19.71 4.17
C SER A 394 -70.86 -18.88 4.58
N GLN A 395 -70.86 -17.56 4.34
CA GLN A 395 -72.01 -16.70 4.63
C GLN A 395 -73.23 -16.97 3.70
N ILE A 396 -73.05 -17.70 2.60
CA ILE A 396 -74.16 -18.18 1.77
C ILE A 396 -74.65 -19.52 2.34
N ASN A 397 -75.78 -19.54 3.08
CA ASN A 397 -76.37 -20.78 3.61
C ASN A 397 -77.16 -21.52 2.51
N PRO A 398 -76.64 -22.63 1.95
CA PRO A 398 -77.30 -23.31 0.82
C PRO A 398 -78.66 -23.88 1.21
N HIS A 399 -78.81 -24.33 2.46
CA HIS A 399 -80.05 -24.94 2.94
C HIS A 399 -81.18 -23.91 3.08
N PHE A 400 -80.87 -22.71 3.59
CA PHE A 400 -81.86 -21.62 3.60
C PHE A 400 -82.30 -21.27 2.18
N LEU A 401 -81.33 -21.13 1.26
CA LEU A 401 -81.61 -20.80 -0.14
C LEU A 401 -82.53 -21.84 -0.82
N TYR A 402 -82.24 -23.13 -0.69
CA TYR A 402 -83.10 -24.18 -1.26
C TYR A 402 -84.50 -24.16 -0.64
N ASN A 403 -84.59 -24.03 0.68
CA ASN A 403 -85.87 -24.01 1.37
C ASN A 403 -86.72 -22.80 0.97
N THR A 404 -86.10 -21.63 0.78
CA THR A 404 -86.80 -20.44 0.29
C THR A 404 -87.32 -20.65 -1.13
N LEU A 405 -86.49 -21.18 -2.04
CA LEU A 405 -86.91 -21.47 -3.42
C LEU A 405 -88.01 -22.53 -3.47
N ASP A 406 -87.89 -23.62 -2.72
CA ASP A 406 -88.92 -24.66 -2.67
C ASP A 406 -90.25 -24.12 -2.11
N SER A 407 -90.20 -23.19 -1.15
CA SER A 407 -91.40 -22.50 -0.63
C SER A 407 -92.06 -21.61 -1.68
N ILE A 408 -91.27 -20.87 -2.47
CA ILE A 408 -91.79 -20.03 -3.58
C ILE A 408 -92.40 -20.93 -4.65
N ASN A 409 -91.76 -22.06 -4.99
CA ASN A 409 -92.28 -23.02 -5.96
C ASN A 409 -93.66 -23.58 -5.56
N TRP A 410 -93.84 -23.99 -4.30
CA TRP A 410 -95.13 -24.43 -3.78
C TRP A 410 -96.18 -23.32 -3.76
N THR A 411 -95.76 -22.09 -3.44
CA THR A 411 -96.66 -20.93 -3.48
C THR A 411 -97.12 -20.67 -4.92
N ALA A 412 -96.22 -20.67 -5.90
CA ALA A 412 -96.55 -20.49 -7.31
C ALA A 412 -97.54 -21.54 -7.82
N LYS A 413 -97.33 -22.82 -7.47
CA LYS A 413 -98.27 -23.91 -7.81
C LYS A 413 -99.66 -23.72 -7.22
N ASN A 414 -99.77 -23.21 -5.99
CA ASN A 414 -101.07 -22.95 -5.36
C ASN A 414 -101.84 -21.81 -6.05
N TYR A 415 -101.16 -20.91 -6.75
CA TYR A 415 -101.76 -19.83 -7.54
C TYR A 415 -101.86 -20.18 -9.04
N GLU A 416 -101.67 -21.45 -9.42
CA GLU A 416 -101.69 -21.91 -10.82
C GLU A 416 -100.71 -21.14 -11.73
N ALA A 417 -99.65 -20.58 -11.14
CA ALA A 417 -98.61 -19.85 -11.84
C ALA A 417 -97.50 -20.81 -12.30
N ASP A 418 -97.81 -21.66 -13.27
CA ASP A 418 -96.94 -22.76 -13.72
C ASP A 418 -95.57 -22.28 -14.22
N GLU A 419 -95.51 -21.14 -14.94
CA GLU A 419 -94.25 -20.53 -15.40
C GLU A 419 -93.35 -20.09 -14.23
N ILE A 420 -93.93 -19.54 -13.16
CA ILE A 420 -93.20 -19.12 -11.96
C ILE A 420 -92.68 -20.36 -11.22
N SER A 421 -93.51 -21.40 -11.10
CA SER A 421 -93.11 -22.70 -10.53
C SER A 421 -91.94 -23.31 -11.30
N GLU A 422 -92.03 -23.36 -12.64
CA GLU A 422 -90.95 -23.87 -13.49
C GLU A 422 -89.66 -23.04 -13.35
N MET A 423 -89.75 -21.72 -13.33
CA MET A 423 -88.59 -20.84 -13.18
C MET A 423 -87.88 -21.06 -11.83
N VAL A 424 -88.64 -21.15 -10.74
CA VAL A 424 -88.10 -21.34 -9.39
C VAL A 424 -87.50 -22.75 -9.22
N LEU A 425 -88.11 -23.77 -9.83
CA LEU A 425 -87.56 -25.13 -9.84
C LEU A 425 -86.24 -25.20 -10.61
N ASN A 426 -86.16 -24.59 -11.79
CA ASN A 426 -84.91 -24.50 -12.56
C ASN A 426 -83.85 -23.70 -11.78
N LEU A 427 -84.23 -22.63 -11.08
CA LEU A 427 -83.32 -21.85 -10.24
C LEU A 427 -82.79 -22.65 -9.04
N SER A 428 -83.65 -23.42 -8.37
CA SER A 428 -83.28 -24.33 -7.29
C SER A 428 -82.29 -25.40 -7.78
N ARG A 429 -82.54 -26.00 -8.96
CA ARG A 429 -81.63 -26.99 -9.57
C ARG A 429 -80.29 -26.38 -9.99
N PHE A 430 -80.31 -25.19 -10.58
CA PHE A 430 -79.11 -24.42 -10.93
C PHE A 430 -78.22 -24.18 -9.70
N PHE A 431 -78.76 -23.60 -8.63
CA PHE A 431 -78.00 -23.37 -7.40
C PHE A 431 -77.56 -24.66 -6.73
N ARG A 432 -78.39 -25.71 -6.75
CA ARG A 432 -78.05 -27.01 -6.15
C ARG A 432 -76.83 -27.63 -6.79
N LEU A 433 -76.71 -27.58 -8.11
CA LEU A 433 -75.52 -28.04 -8.83
C LEU A 433 -74.33 -27.08 -8.64
N SER A 434 -74.58 -25.77 -8.58
CA SER A 434 -73.55 -24.75 -8.32
C SER A 434 -72.93 -24.82 -6.92
N LEU A 435 -73.66 -25.26 -5.90
CA LEU A 435 -73.21 -25.28 -4.51
C LEU A 435 -72.92 -26.69 -3.97
N ASN A 436 -73.19 -27.76 -4.73
CA ASN A 436 -72.96 -29.12 -4.25
C ASN A 436 -71.46 -29.46 -4.14
N LYS A 437 -71.04 -29.86 -2.94
CA LYS A 437 -69.83 -30.66 -2.64
C LYS A 437 -68.46 -30.03 -2.93
N GLY A 438 -68.35 -28.71 -3.06
CA GLY A 438 -67.04 -28.03 -3.17
C GLY A 438 -66.15 -28.51 -4.32
N LYS A 439 -66.72 -29.17 -5.34
CA LYS A 439 -65.98 -29.60 -6.53
C LYS A 439 -65.74 -28.38 -7.42
N GLU A 440 -64.48 -28.13 -7.76
CA GLU A 440 -64.04 -27.00 -8.60
C GLU A 440 -64.13 -27.30 -10.12
N VAL A 441 -64.50 -28.52 -10.50
CA VAL A 441 -64.49 -29.03 -11.89
C VAL A 441 -65.81 -29.75 -12.20
N PHE A 442 -66.33 -29.56 -13.41
CA PHE A 442 -67.47 -30.28 -14.00
C PHE A 442 -67.03 -31.03 -15.26
N THR A 443 -67.65 -32.16 -15.61
CA THR A 443 -67.55 -32.65 -16.99
C THR A 443 -68.25 -31.69 -17.96
N ILE A 444 -67.97 -31.77 -19.27
CA ILE A 444 -68.73 -31.00 -20.27
C ILE A 444 -70.23 -31.32 -20.12
N ASP A 445 -70.59 -32.58 -19.93
CA ASP A 445 -71.98 -33.00 -19.72
C ASP A 445 -72.63 -32.38 -18.47
N GLU A 446 -71.91 -32.35 -17.33
CA GLU A 446 -72.36 -31.67 -16.12
C GLU A 446 -72.49 -30.16 -16.33
N SER A 447 -71.60 -29.55 -17.12
CA SER A 447 -71.64 -28.13 -17.46
C SER A 447 -72.82 -27.79 -18.36
N ILE A 448 -73.12 -28.62 -19.36
CA ILE A 448 -74.31 -28.48 -20.22
C ILE A 448 -75.58 -28.67 -19.41
N SER A 449 -75.64 -29.68 -18.54
CA SER A 449 -76.77 -29.89 -17.63
C SER A 449 -76.99 -28.69 -16.69
N HIS A 450 -75.90 -28.09 -16.19
CA HIS A 450 -75.97 -26.89 -15.38
C HIS A 450 -76.49 -25.67 -16.17
N LEU A 451 -75.94 -25.46 -17.37
CA LEU A 451 -76.36 -24.39 -18.28
C LEU A 451 -77.81 -24.55 -18.73
N HIS A 452 -78.28 -25.78 -18.92
CA HIS A 452 -79.66 -26.05 -19.32
C HIS A 452 -80.67 -25.41 -18.37
N TYR A 453 -80.45 -25.50 -17.05
CA TYR A 453 -81.32 -24.85 -16.07
C TYR A 453 -81.30 -23.32 -16.19
N TYR A 454 -80.13 -22.73 -16.41
CA TYR A 454 -80.00 -21.29 -16.65
C TYR A 454 -80.70 -20.86 -17.95
N ILE A 455 -80.47 -21.59 -19.04
CA ILE A 455 -81.04 -21.30 -20.36
C ILE A 455 -82.56 -21.40 -20.29
N ARG A 456 -83.12 -22.42 -19.61
CA ARG A 456 -84.58 -22.56 -19.47
C ARG A 456 -85.21 -21.39 -18.71
N ILE A 457 -84.55 -20.89 -17.65
CA ILE A 457 -85.00 -19.68 -16.93
C ILE A 457 -85.05 -18.49 -17.89
N GLN A 458 -84.03 -18.32 -18.74
CA GLN A 458 -84.02 -17.24 -19.72
C GLN A 458 -85.07 -17.46 -20.83
N GLN A 459 -85.29 -18.68 -21.31
CA GLN A 459 -86.34 -18.96 -22.29
C GLN A 459 -87.72 -18.51 -21.78
N ILE A 460 -88.06 -18.84 -20.53
CA ILE A 460 -89.33 -18.38 -19.91
C ILE A 460 -89.35 -16.84 -19.82
N ARG A 461 -88.26 -16.21 -19.38
CA ARG A 461 -88.16 -14.74 -19.27
C ARG A 461 -88.35 -14.02 -20.62
N PHE A 462 -87.88 -14.64 -21.70
CA PHE A 462 -87.99 -14.14 -23.07
C PHE A 462 -89.18 -14.74 -23.83
N LEU A 463 -90.19 -15.28 -23.13
CA LEU A 463 -91.42 -15.84 -23.69
C LEU A 463 -91.19 -16.87 -24.80
N ASP A 464 -90.18 -17.72 -24.60
CA ASP A 464 -89.73 -18.76 -25.53
C ASP A 464 -89.39 -18.24 -26.96
N SER A 465 -89.00 -16.97 -27.08
CA SER A 465 -88.60 -16.34 -28.37
C SER A 465 -87.33 -16.92 -29.01
N PHE A 466 -86.60 -17.79 -28.28
CA PHE A 466 -85.42 -18.49 -28.79
C PHE A 466 -85.39 -19.97 -28.42
N THR A 467 -84.77 -20.76 -29.28
CA THR A 467 -84.53 -22.19 -29.10
C THR A 467 -83.05 -22.47 -28.83
N VAL A 468 -82.78 -23.59 -28.16
CA VAL A 468 -81.41 -24.05 -27.90
C VAL A 468 -81.17 -25.42 -28.54
N GLN A 469 -80.02 -25.57 -29.20
CA GLN A 469 -79.56 -26.83 -29.77
C GLN A 469 -78.22 -27.21 -29.16
N TYR A 470 -78.12 -28.46 -28.68
CA TYR A 470 -76.89 -29.02 -28.13
C TYR A 470 -76.31 -30.03 -29.12
N ASN A 471 -75.11 -29.77 -29.62
CA ASN A 471 -74.37 -30.66 -30.52
C ASN A 471 -73.06 -31.11 -29.86
N ILE A 472 -73.19 -32.00 -28.87
CA ILE A 472 -72.09 -32.43 -28.00
C ILE A 472 -71.61 -33.81 -28.46
N GLN A 473 -70.42 -33.87 -29.04
CA GLN A 473 -69.80 -35.11 -29.49
C GLN A 473 -69.54 -36.04 -28.29
N GLU A 474 -69.84 -37.34 -28.42
CA GLU A 474 -69.84 -38.31 -27.30
C GLU A 474 -68.49 -38.36 -26.57
N GLU A 475 -67.38 -38.33 -27.30
CA GLU A 475 -66.02 -38.37 -26.76
C GLU A 475 -65.68 -37.13 -25.91
N SER A 476 -66.36 -36.00 -26.15
CA SER A 476 -66.14 -34.75 -25.41
C SER A 476 -66.95 -34.68 -24.11
N ARG A 477 -68.05 -35.43 -23.96
CA ARG A 477 -68.98 -35.32 -22.83
C ARG A 477 -68.34 -35.48 -21.46
N SER A 478 -67.39 -36.41 -21.35
CA SER A 478 -66.73 -36.76 -20.08
C SER A 478 -65.51 -35.88 -19.75
N VAL A 479 -65.12 -34.94 -20.61
CA VAL A 479 -63.93 -34.12 -20.42
C VAL A 479 -64.13 -33.17 -19.23
N PRO A 480 -63.23 -33.14 -18.23
CA PRO A 480 -63.33 -32.24 -17.09
C PRO A 480 -62.95 -30.80 -17.48
N ILE A 481 -63.84 -29.86 -17.21
CA ILE A 481 -63.63 -28.42 -17.39
C ILE A 481 -63.92 -27.65 -16.09
N MET A 482 -63.31 -26.47 -15.96
CA MET A 482 -63.55 -25.57 -14.83
C MET A 482 -65.05 -25.29 -14.74
N LYS A 483 -65.57 -25.41 -13.52
CA LYS A 483 -66.96 -25.08 -13.23
C LYS A 483 -67.27 -23.64 -13.66
N LEU A 484 -68.44 -23.43 -14.26
CA LEU A 484 -68.93 -22.11 -14.72
C LEU A 484 -68.09 -21.46 -15.83
N LEU A 485 -67.17 -22.18 -16.49
CA LEU A 485 -66.35 -21.63 -17.59
C LEU A 485 -67.20 -21.13 -18.76
N LEU A 486 -68.22 -21.89 -19.14
CA LEU A 486 -69.07 -21.63 -20.30
C LEU A 486 -70.21 -20.63 -20.02
N GLN A 487 -70.52 -20.39 -18.74
CA GLN A 487 -71.66 -19.56 -18.35
C GLN A 487 -71.55 -18.12 -18.87
N PRO A 488 -70.43 -17.39 -18.72
CA PRO A 488 -70.32 -16.03 -19.26
C PRO A 488 -70.53 -15.96 -20.79
N LEU A 489 -70.19 -17.02 -21.52
CA LEU A 489 -70.34 -17.07 -22.98
C LEU A 489 -71.80 -17.26 -23.38
N VAL A 490 -72.50 -18.16 -22.69
CA VAL A 490 -73.95 -18.38 -22.87
C VAL A 490 -74.75 -17.17 -22.41
N GLU A 491 -74.36 -16.53 -21.30
CA GLU A 491 -74.98 -15.29 -20.82
C GLU A 491 -74.87 -14.18 -21.87
N ASN A 492 -73.68 -13.98 -22.45
CA ASN A 492 -73.49 -12.99 -23.51
C ASN A 492 -74.31 -13.32 -24.75
N ALA A 493 -74.37 -14.59 -25.17
CA ALA A 493 -75.14 -15.02 -26.34
C ALA A 493 -76.66 -14.80 -26.15
N ILE A 494 -77.18 -14.94 -24.93
CA ILE A 494 -78.60 -14.69 -24.62
C ILE A 494 -78.86 -13.20 -24.46
N LEU A 495 -78.08 -12.50 -23.62
CA LEU A 495 -78.32 -11.10 -23.29
C LEU A 495 -78.07 -10.17 -24.47
N HIS A 496 -77.06 -10.42 -25.30
CA HIS A 496 -76.74 -9.55 -26.44
C HIS A 496 -77.18 -10.14 -27.79
N GLY A 497 -77.28 -11.47 -27.89
CA GLY A 497 -77.68 -12.14 -29.13
C GLY A 497 -79.19 -12.30 -29.29
N MET A 498 -79.97 -12.32 -28.19
CA MET A 498 -81.43 -12.54 -28.25
C MET A 498 -82.24 -11.31 -27.82
N GLU A 499 -81.61 -10.25 -27.32
CA GLU A 499 -82.28 -9.02 -26.90
C GLU A 499 -82.93 -8.33 -28.10
N GLY A 500 -84.26 -8.10 -28.01
CA GLY A 500 -85.04 -7.45 -29.06
C GLY A 500 -85.66 -8.39 -30.11
N LYS A 501 -85.35 -9.69 -30.11
CA LYS A 501 -86.02 -10.66 -30.98
C LYS A 501 -87.36 -11.11 -30.40
N THR A 502 -88.42 -11.05 -31.20
CA THR A 502 -89.76 -11.53 -30.83
C THR A 502 -90.02 -12.98 -31.26
N GLU A 503 -89.29 -13.49 -32.25
CA GLU A 503 -89.32 -14.90 -32.70
C GLU A 503 -88.04 -15.29 -33.47
N GLY A 504 -87.73 -16.58 -33.56
CA GLY A 504 -86.66 -17.11 -34.42
C GLY A 504 -85.23 -17.02 -33.86
N GLY A 505 -85.06 -16.74 -32.57
CA GLY A 505 -83.75 -16.83 -31.92
C GLY A 505 -83.22 -18.27 -31.85
N MET A 506 -81.92 -18.46 -32.06
CA MET A 506 -81.26 -19.76 -31.98
C MET A 506 -79.93 -19.63 -31.24
N LEU A 507 -79.78 -20.42 -30.17
CA LEU A 507 -78.53 -20.64 -29.46
C LEU A 507 -78.05 -22.07 -29.76
N MET A 508 -76.82 -22.22 -30.24
CA MET A 508 -76.19 -23.50 -30.49
C MET A 508 -74.96 -23.65 -29.59
N ILE A 509 -74.90 -24.76 -28.85
CA ILE A 509 -73.74 -25.12 -28.05
C ILE A 509 -73.19 -26.43 -28.59
N SER A 510 -71.95 -26.39 -29.08
CA SER A 510 -71.29 -27.53 -29.71
C SER A 510 -70.00 -27.88 -28.99
N SER A 511 -69.63 -29.15 -28.94
CA SER A 511 -68.29 -29.55 -28.50
C SER A 511 -67.77 -30.75 -29.27
N TRP A 512 -66.48 -30.71 -29.60
CA TRP A 512 -65.79 -31.77 -30.33
C TRP A 512 -64.32 -31.86 -29.90
N ILE A 513 -63.68 -32.99 -30.18
CA ILE A 513 -62.24 -33.17 -29.98
C ILE A 513 -61.56 -33.10 -31.34
N GLU A 514 -60.64 -32.18 -31.52
CA GLU A 514 -59.83 -32.06 -32.73
C GLU A 514 -58.50 -32.79 -32.55
N LYS A 515 -58.19 -33.71 -33.49
CA LYS A 515 -56.93 -34.46 -33.58
C LYS A 515 -56.51 -35.23 -32.30
N GLY A 516 -57.43 -35.43 -31.35
CA GLY A 516 -57.15 -36.10 -30.07
C GLY A 516 -56.32 -35.26 -29.08
N GLU A 517 -56.02 -34.00 -29.41
CA GLU A 517 -55.12 -33.14 -28.62
C GLU A 517 -55.85 -31.97 -27.96
N THR A 518 -56.86 -31.41 -28.64
CA THR A 518 -57.61 -30.25 -28.16
C THR A 518 -59.11 -30.54 -28.12
N VAL A 519 -59.77 -30.05 -27.07
CA VAL A 519 -61.22 -30.00 -27.00
C VAL A 519 -61.68 -28.58 -27.34
N HIS A 520 -62.65 -28.50 -28.24
CA HIS A 520 -63.26 -27.25 -28.67
C HIS A 520 -64.69 -27.21 -28.14
N ILE A 521 -65.08 -26.06 -27.61
CA ILE A 521 -66.45 -25.79 -27.15
C ILE A 521 -66.89 -24.47 -27.79
N GLU A 522 -67.91 -24.53 -28.63
CA GLU A 522 -68.46 -23.39 -29.35
C GLU A 522 -69.82 -22.99 -28.76
N VAL A 523 -70.00 -21.70 -28.53
CA VAL A 523 -71.29 -21.07 -28.26
C VAL A 523 -71.60 -20.12 -29.41
N ARG A 524 -72.67 -20.40 -30.15
CA ARG A 524 -73.07 -19.63 -31.33
C ARG A 524 -74.50 -19.14 -31.20
N ASP A 525 -74.74 -17.88 -31.48
CA ASP A 525 -76.06 -17.27 -31.63
C ASP A 525 -76.32 -16.81 -33.07
N ASN A 526 -77.59 -16.56 -33.39
CA ASN A 526 -78.01 -15.95 -34.65
C ASN A 526 -78.45 -14.49 -34.47
N GLY A 527 -77.93 -13.78 -33.47
CA GLY A 527 -78.34 -12.44 -33.09
C GLY A 527 -77.93 -11.32 -34.06
N ASP A 528 -77.96 -10.07 -33.58
CA ASP A 528 -77.62 -8.89 -34.38
C ASP A 528 -76.14 -8.81 -34.77
N GLY A 529 -75.29 -9.64 -34.15
CA GLY A 529 -73.85 -9.65 -34.36
C GLY A 529 -73.18 -8.32 -34.04
N MET A 530 -71.93 -8.17 -34.47
CA MET A 530 -71.11 -6.98 -34.23
C MET A 530 -70.51 -6.47 -35.53
N SER A 531 -70.16 -5.18 -35.57
CA SER A 531 -69.43 -4.62 -36.72
C SER A 531 -68.00 -5.16 -36.76
N GLU A 532 -67.39 -5.22 -37.94
CA GLU A 532 -66.03 -5.75 -38.11
C GLU A 532 -65.00 -4.96 -37.30
N GLU A 533 -65.20 -3.64 -37.14
CA GLU A 533 -64.34 -2.79 -36.31
C GLU A 533 -64.40 -3.23 -34.84
N ARG A 534 -65.59 -3.56 -34.35
CA ARG A 534 -65.79 -4.02 -32.97
C ARG A 534 -65.20 -5.41 -32.75
N VAL A 535 -65.40 -6.34 -33.68
CA VAL A 535 -64.82 -7.69 -33.61
C VAL A 535 -63.29 -7.62 -33.64
N SER A 536 -62.72 -6.79 -34.52
CA SER A 536 -61.27 -6.58 -34.62
C SER A 536 -60.68 -5.99 -33.34
N TYR A 537 -61.35 -5.01 -32.73
CA TYR A 537 -60.97 -4.46 -31.43
C TYR A 537 -60.94 -5.54 -30.33
N ILE A 538 -61.99 -6.37 -30.23
CA ILE A 538 -62.07 -7.44 -29.23
C ILE A 538 -60.94 -8.45 -29.45
N ARG A 539 -60.68 -8.88 -30.69
CA ARG A 539 -59.59 -9.81 -31.02
C ARG A 539 -58.22 -9.26 -30.61
N GLN A 540 -57.95 -7.98 -30.89
CA GLN A 540 -56.68 -7.35 -30.54
C GLN A 540 -56.45 -7.31 -29.03
N GLU A 541 -57.49 -7.02 -28.25
CA GLU A 541 -57.40 -7.01 -26.78
C GLU A 541 -57.23 -8.42 -26.18
N LEU A 542 -57.90 -9.44 -26.74
CA LEU A 542 -57.69 -10.83 -26.33
C LEU A 542 -56.27 -11.33 -26.69
N GLU A 543 -55.71 -10.91 -27.82
CA GLU A 543 -54.31 -11.21 -28.19
C GLU A 543 -53.30 -10.52 -27.27
N ARG A 544 -53.54 -9.25 -26.88
CA ARG A 544 -52.67 -8.53 -25.93
C ARG A 544 -52.61 -9.22 -24.57
N LEU A 545 -53.75 -9.64 -24.03
CA LEU A 545 -53.83 -10.45 -22.81
C LEU A 545 -53.13 -11.81 -22.97
N SER A 546 -52.99 -12.28 -24.20
CA SER A 546 -52.32 -13.54 -24.48
C SER A 546 -50.80 -13.44 -24.59
N ARG A 547 -50.21 -12.24 -24.78
CA ARG A 547 -48.77 -12.07 -25.08
C ARG A 547 -47.90 -11.50 -23.96
N SER A 548 -48.42 -11.08 -22.81
CA SER A 548 -47.60 -10.38 -21.80
C SER A 548 -47.79 -10.88 -20.37
N ASP A 549 -46.66 -11.07 -19.69
CA ASP A 549 -46.50 -11.14 -18.22
C ASP A 549 -46.83 -9.77 -17.58
N TYR A 550 -48.04 -9.26 -17.81
CA TYR A 550 -48.45 -7.94 -17.33
C TYR A 550 -49.08 -8.05 -15.94
N ASP A 551 -48.62 -7.20 -15.02
CA ASP A 551 -49.09 -7.08 -13.64
C ASP A 551 -50.62 -6.99 -13.58
N LEU A 552 -51.23 -8.07 -13.06
CA LEU A 552 -52.67 -8.33 -13.08
C LEU A 552 -53.52 -7.40 -12.19
N PHE A 553 -52.89 -6.41 -11.54
CA PHE A 553 -53.49 -5.60 -10.46
C PHE A 553 -53.49 -4.09 -10.71
N SER A 554 -53.09 -3.62 -11.91
CA SER A 554 -53.17 -2.20 -12.25
C SER A 554 -54.11 -1.99 -13.43
N LEU A 555 -54.95 -0.94 -13.35
CA LEU A 555 -56.00 -0.50 -14.29
C LEU A 555 -57.44 -0.90 -13.90
N GLU A 556 -57.86 -0.50 -12.71
CA GLU A 556 -59.24 -0.08 -12.48
C GLU A 556 -59.43 1.30 -13.14
N GLU A 557 -60.60 1.54 -13.75
CA GLU A 557 -61.01 2.78 -14.46
C GLU A 557 -60.65 2.86 -15.96
N GLU A 558 -61.38 2.14 -16.84
CA GLU A 558 -62.02 2.76 -18.03
C GLU A 558 -62.85 1.82 -18.94
N TYR A 559 -62.82 0.49 -18.79
CA TYR A 559 -63.46 -0.39 -19.79
C TYR A 559 -64.36 -1.47 -19.17
N LYS A 560 -65.61 -1.11 -18.81
CA LYS A 560 -66.65 -2.05 -18.36
C LYS A 560 -67.10 -3.04 -19.45
N ASP A 561 -66.81 -2.76 -20.71
CA ASP A 561 -67.43 -3.38 -21.89
C ASP A 561 -66.85 -4.76 -22.28
N LEU A 562 -65.75 -5.19 -21.66
CA LEU A 562 -65.02 -6.44 -21.98
C LEU A 562 -64.79 -7.35 -20.77
N PHE A 563 -65.33 -6.99 -19.60
CA PHE A 563 -65.01 -7.62 -18.32
C PHE A 563 -65.27 -9.13 -18.29
N GLY A 564 -66.36 -9.59 -18.91
CA GLY A 564 -66.72 -11.01 -18.98
C GLY A 564 -65.71 -11.86 -19.76
N LEU A 565 -65.35 -11.44 -20.98
CA LEU A 565 -64.43 -12.19 -21.84
C LEU A 565 -62.99 -12.18 -21.32
N ARG A 566 -62.54 -11.06 -20.73
CA ARG A 566 -61.22 -10.97 -20.07
C ARG A 566 -61.09 -11.98 -18.94
N ASN A 567 -62.09 -12.04 -18.07
CA ASN A 567 -62.12 -13.00 -16.97
C ASN A 567 -62.09 -14.45 -17.46
N VAL A 568 -62.79 -14.77 -18.54
CA VAL A 568 -62.75 -16.11 -19.15
C VAL A 568 -61.32 -16.41 -19.65
N VAL A 569 -60.68 -15.54 -20.42
CA VAL A 569 -59.30 -15.76 -20.91
C VAL A 569 -58.28 -15.88 -19.79
N THR A 570 -58.33 -15.01 -18.78
CA THR A 570 -57.43 -15.09 -17.63
C THR A 570 -57.60 -16.42 -16.89
N ARG A 571 -58.83 -16.88 -16.68
CA ARG A 571 -59.12 -18.18 -16.05
C ARG A 571 -58.66 -19.35 -16.90
N LEU A 572 -58.85 -19.29 -18.22
CA LEU A 572 -58.37 -20.29 -19.17
C LEU A 572 -56.86 -20.48 -19.05
N LYS A 573 -56.10 -19.38 -19.07
CA LYS A 573 -54.64 -19.42 -18.94
C LYS A 573 -54.16 -19.94 -17.59
N LEU A 574 -54.78 -19.47 -16.50
CA LEU A 574 -54.41 -19.90 -15.14
C LEU A 574 -54.61 -21.41 -14.91
N TYR A 575 -55.66 -21.99 -15.50
CA TYR A 575 -56.01 -23.40 -15.27
C TYR A 575 -55.46 -24.36 -16.32
N TYR A 576 -55.31 -23.92 -17.58
CA TYR A 576 -54.94 -24.79 -18.70
C TYR A 576 -53.63 -24.38 -19.39
N GLY A 577 -53.03 -23.26 -19.01
CA GLY A 577 -51.77 -22.75 -19.54
C GLY A 577 -51.91 -22.07 -20.91
N GLU A 578 -50.76 -21.78 -21.54
CA GLU A 578 -50.67 -21.06 -22.82
C GLU A 578 -51.33 -21.77 -24.02
N GLY A 579 -51.59 -23.08 -23.91
CA GLY A 579 -52.29 -23.85 -24.95
C GLY A 579 -53.80 -23.65 -24.98
N ALA A 580 -54.38 -22.92 -24.02
CA ALA A 580 -55.80 -22.60 -23.98
C ALA A 580 -56.09 -21.21 -24.53
N GLY A 581 -57.18 -21.09 -25.30
CA GLY A 581 -57.52 -19.86 -26.00
C GLY A 581 -59.01 -19.66 -26.18
N LEU A 582 -59.37 -18.43 -26.52
CA LEU A 582 -60.73 -18.00 -26.82
C LEU A 582 -60.70 -17.27 -28.17
N ALA A 583 -61.51 -17.73 -29.12
CA ALA A 583 -61.68 -17.10 -30.42
C ALA A 583 -63.10 -16.57 -30.57
N ILE A 584 -63.26 -15.41 -31.22
CA ILE A 584 -64.56 -14.80 -31.50
C ILE A 584 -64.69 -14.46 -32.99
N GLY A 585 -65.85 -14.81 -33.56
CA GLY A 585 -66.30 -14.40 -34.88
C GLY A 585 -67.72 -13.84 -34.79
N SER A 586 -68.02 -12.75 -35.48
CA SER A 586 -69.36 -12.18 -35.52
C SER A 586 -69.55 -11.45 -36.84
N VAL A 587 -70.75 -11.54 -37.40
CA VAL A 587 -71.15 -10.80 -38.60
C VAL A 587 -72.44 -10.08 -38.28
N LYS A 588 -72.46 -8.76 -38.52
CA LYS A 588 -73.63 -7.93 -38.26
C LYS A 588 -74.85 -8.46 -39.03
N GLY A 589 -75.91 -8.83 -38.30
CA GLY A 589 -77.15 -9.40 -38.81
C GLY A 589 -77.17 -10.93 -38.97
N GLU A 590 -76.06 -11.64 -38.78
CA GLU A 590 -76.00 -13.11 -38.85
C GLU A 590 -75.72 -13.79 -37.50
N GLY A 591 -75.16 -13.06 -36.54
CA GLY A 591 -74.92 -13.52 -35.16
C GLY A 591 -73.44 -13.61 -34.76
N THR A 592 -73.19 -14.18 -33.58
CA THR A 592 -71.84 -14.32 -33.00
C THR A 592 -71.52 -15.78 -32.70
N SER A 593 -70.26 -16.18 -32.89
CA SER A 593 -69.70 -17.47 -32.48
C SER A 593 -68.45 -17.24 -31.62
N VAL A 594 -68.40 -17.90 -30.47
CA VAL A 594 -67.26 -17.89 -29.56
C VAL A 594 -66.79 -19.33 -29.33
N ILE A 595 -65.51 -19.59 -29.60
CA ILE A 595 -64.91 -20.92 -29.49
C ILE A 595 -63.85 -20.90 -28.38
N VAL A 596 -64.05 -21.73 -27.37
CA VAL A 596 -63.05 -22.06 -26.34
C VAL A 596 -62.24 -23.26 -26.81
N THR A 597 -60.92 -23.15 -26.77
CA THR A 597 -59.99 -24.25 -27.10
C THR A 597 -59.19 -24.61 -25.85
N LEU A 598 -59.20 -25.89 -25.46
CA LEU A 598 -58.47 -26.40 -24.30
C LEU A 598 -57.58 -27.59 -24.68
N PRO A 599 -56.35 -27.68 -24.14
CA PRO A 599 -55.52 -28.88 -24.28
C PRO A 599 -56.12 -30.07 -23.52
N LEU A 600 -56.44 -31.16 -24.21
CA LEU A 600 -57.11 -32.34 -23.64
C LEU A 600 -56.31 -32.99 -22.49
N ALA A 601 -54.97 -32.97 -22.58
CA ALA A 601 -54.10 -33.48 -21.53
C ALA A 601 -54.28 -32.72 -20.20
N ARG A 602 -54.37 -31.39 -20.26
CA ARG A 602 -54.56 -30.52 -19.08
C ARG A 602 -55.94 -30.69 -18.46
N CYS A 603 -56.96 -30.97 -19.26
CA CYS A 603 -58.30 -31.30 -18.75
C CYS A 603 -58.32 -32.60 -17.92
N LYS A 604 -57.49 -33.60 -18.28
CA LYS A 604 -57.46 -34.92 -17.60
C LYS A 604 -56.65 -34.95 -16.32
N GLU A 605 -55.68 -34.05 -16.14
CA GLU A 605 -54.77 -34.04 -14.98
C GLU A 605 -55.48 -33.70 -13.66
N GLY A 606 -56.67 -33.09 -13.71
CA GLY A 606 -57.33 -32.51 -12.53
C GLY A 606 -56.46 -31.37 -11.96
N PHE A 607 -57.04 -30.47 -11.16
CA PHE A 607 -56.27 -29.35 -10.61
C PHE A 607 -55.10 -29.85 -9.73
N ARG A 608 -53.88 -29.85 -10.27
CA ARG A 608 -52.65 -29.79 -9.51
C ARG A 608 -52.18 -28.34 -9.58
N ALA A 609 -52.27 -27.63 -8.46
CA ALA A 609 -51.54 -26.37 -8.31
C ALA A 609 -50.09 -26.61 -8.77
N PRO A 610 -49.47 -25.70 -9.53
CA PRO A 610 -48.14 -25.94 -10.10
C PRO A 610 -47.19 -26.32 -8.97
N GLU A 611 -46.64 -27.53 -9.04
CA GLU A 611 -45.54 -27.95 -8.18
C GLU A 611 -44.44 -26.92 -8.37
N ARG A 612 -44.11 -26.19 -7.29
CA ARG A 612 -42.87 -25.42 -7.21
C ARG A 612 -41.77 -26.40 -7.60
N GLN A 613 -41.04 -26.09 -8.66
CA GLN A 613 -39.77 -26.73 -9.01
C GLN A 613 -38.97 -26.95 -7.72
N THR A 614 -38.93 -28.20 -7.26
CA THR A 614 -38.01 -28.64 -6.24
C THR A 614 -36.65 -28.57 -6.90
N TRP A 615 -35.87 -27.56 -6.50
CA TRP A 615 -34.47 -27.48 -6.87
C TRP A 615 -33.79 -28.73 -6.33
N ASP A 616 -33.29 -29.52 -7.28
CA ASP A 616 -32.54 -30.75 -7.10
C ASP A 616 -31.46 -30.57 -6.03
N LYS A 617 -31.60 -31.27 -4.90
CA LYS A 617 -30.51 -31.41 -3.93
C LYS A 617 -29.53 -32.39 -4.53
N GLY A 618 -28.57 -31.85 -5.28
CA GLY A 618 -27.40 -32.59 -5.73
C GLY A 618 -26.77 -33.37 -4.57
N GLU A 619 -26.73 -34.68 -4.75
CA GLU A 619 -25.90 -35.62 -4.00
C GLU A 619 -24.46 -35.08 -3.93
N ARG A 620 -23.94 -34.96 -2.72
CA ARG A 620 -22.49 -34.96 -2.48
C ARG A 620 -22.16 -36.19 -1.66
N SER A 621 -21.78 -37.24 -2.37
CA SER A 621 -20.73 -38.15 -1.94
C SER A 621 -19.38 -37.41 -1.90
N ALA A 622 -18.52 -37.84 -0.97
CA ALA A 622 -17.21 -37.32 -0.56
C ALA A 622 -17.20 -36.24 0.54
#